data_AF-A0A929V1D8-F1
#
_entry.id   AF-A0A929V1D8-F1
#
_cell.length_a   1.000
_cell.length_b   1.000
_cell.length_c   1.000
_cell.angle_alpha   90.00
_cell.angle_beta   90.00
_cell.angle_gamma   90.00
#
_symmetry.space_group_name_H-M   'P 1'
#
loop_
_entity.id
_entity.type
_entity.pdbx_description
1 polymer ?
#
loop_
_entity_poly.entity_id
_entity_poly.type
_entity_poly.pdbx_seq_one_letter_code
_entity_poly.pdbx_strand_id
1 'polypeptide(L)'
;MTKLRKYILYNGVLCQILAYLFLCFIINIFSGSNTHATTASITINGNININHQWGTEGVNFKDYYKHLEVTAKTDSPTGYQLYFSSASEENALIGTNANNSQKIESVTGSNNNLSQHPNNSLYGYNLKSTDDNIYHEIPKLSHPYKIKVRENPGEDHINFNLGVQISKDVLSDNYRGSLTFSMLAEDDGGIAKLVSGLKINQAIRKVLNIQDEAYYTDPTKQIPEDYNYVPSLEIAIARQKCSPLITPELTQVISTPDSEATVYLSIYPGSYEDWKPTCIWTSATEIVFPEDLSYLFAGINGTTYEPKFTFKDNKTLNMLDFSQVKNISHLFHNTRPWMGHDRRLDVSTFFHT
;
A
#
# COMPACT_ATOMS: atom_id res chain seq x y z
N MET A 1 -19.14 -21.33 -60.93
CA MET A 1 -18.37 -21.84 -59.77
C MET A 1 -17.70 -20.76 -58.90
N THR A 2 -17.53 -19.52 -59.36
CA THR A 2 -16.77 -18.46 -58.67
C THR A 2 -17.53 -17.69 -57.58
N LYS A 3 -18.86 -17.57 -57.66
CA LYS A 3 -19.69 -16.89 -56.64
C LYS A 3 -19.90 -17.73 -55.38
N LEU A 4 -20.10 -19.05 -55.52
CA LEU A 4 -20.30 -19.97 -54.39
C LEU A 4 -19.04 -20.10 -53.51
N ARG A 5 -17.85 -20.12 -54.12
CA ARG A 5 -16.56 -20.12 -53.40
C ARG A 5 -16.34 -18.85 -52.59
N LYS A 6 -16.67 -17.66 -53.11
CA LYS A 6 -16.57 -16.39 -52.37
C LYS A 6 -17.55 -16.33 -51.19
N TYR A 7 -18.77 -16.86 -51.36
CA TYR A 7 -19.78 -16.88 -50.30
C TYR A 7 -19.39 -17.83 -49.14
N ILE A 8 -18.82 -19.01 -49.47
CA ILE A 8 -18.32 -19.97 -48.48
C ILE A 8 -17.09 -19.44 -47.74
N LEU A 9 -16.16 -18.77 -48.44
CA LEU A 9 -14.98 -18.13 -47.82
C LEU A 9 -15.37 -16.97 -46.91
N TYR A 10 -16.31 -16.12 -47.33
CA TYR A 10 -16.75 -14.97 -46.54
C TYR A 10 -17.50 -15.40 -45.27
N ASN A 11 -18.41 -16.36 -45.37
CA ASN A 11 -19.12 -16.91 -44.20
C ASN A 11 -18.20 -17.74 -43.29
N GLY A 12 -17.18 -18.42 -43.84
CA GLY A 12 -16.17 -19.13 -43.06
C GLY A 12 -15.30 -18.20 -42.21
N VAL A 13 -14.85 -17.08 -42.78
CA VAL A 13 -14.07 -16.06 -42.06
C VAL A 13 -14.94 -15.34 -41.01
N LEU A 14 -16.20 -15.05 -41.32
CA LEU A 14 -17.13 -14.43 -40.38
C LEU A 14 -17.42 -15.35 -39.17
N CYS A 15 -17.61 -16.67 -39.41
CA CYS A 15 -17.75 -17.66 -38.34
C CYS A 15 -16.49 -17.78 -37.47
N GLN A 16 -15.30 -17.68 -38.06
CA GLN A 16 -14.04 -17.71 -37.30
C GLN A 16 -13.89 -16.47 -36.41
N ILE A 17 -14.25 -15.29 -36.91
CA ILE A 17 -14.24 -14.04 -36.14
C ILE A 17 -15.26 -14.11 -34.99
N LEU A 18 -16.48 -14.58 -35.26
CA LEU A 18 -17.52 -14.74 -34.24
C LEU A 18 -17.14 -15.77 -33.17
N ALA A 19 -16.51 -16.89 -33.56
CA ALA A 19 -16.01 -17.89 -32.61
C ALA A 19 -14.87 -17.33 -31.75
N TYR A 20 -13.98 -16.50 -32.32
CA TYR A 20 -12.90 -15.86 -31.58
C TYR A 20 -13.42 -14.82 -30.58
N LEU A 21 -14.40 -14.00 -30.99
CA LEU A 21 -15.08 -13.04 -30.12
C LEU A 21 -15.84 -13.74 -28.99
N PHE A 22 -16.50 -14.87 -29.28
CA PHE A 22 -17.20 -15.67 -28.27
C PHE A 22 -16.22 -16.33 -27.29
N LEU A 23 -15.06 -16.79 -27.76
CA LEU A 23 -14.00 -17.34 -26.90
C LEU A 23 -13.38 -16.25 -26.01
N CYS A 24 -13.12 -15.04 -26.55
CA CYS A 24 -12.69 -13.89 -25.76
C CYS A 24 -13.74 -13.48 -24.73
N PHE A 25 -15.02 -13.52 -25.07
CA PHE A 25 -16.12 -13.22 -24.15
C PHE A 25 -16.22 -14.26 -23.02
N ILE A 26 -16.04 -15.55 -23.33
CA ILE A 26 -16.00 -16.63 -22.33
C ILE A 26 -14.78 -16.48 -21.40
N ILE A 27 -13.60 -16.12 -21.92
CA ILE A 27 -12.41 -15.88 -21.07
C ILE A 27 -12.67 -14.73 -20.08
N ASN A 28 -13.33 -13.65 -20.50
CA ASN A 28 -13.69 -12.55 -19.60
C ASN A 28 -14.73 -12.95 -18.53
N ILE A 29 -15.67 -13.84 -18.85
CA ILE A 29 -16.67 -14.32 -17.88
C ILE A 29 -16.06 -15.27 -16.83
N PHE A 30 -15.03 -16.05 -17.18
CA PHE A 30 -14.40 -17.00 -16.26
C PHE A 30 -13.18 -16.46 -15.49
N SER A 31 -12.70 -15.25 -15.81
CA SER A 31 -11.61 -14.60 -15.06
C SER A 31 -12.08 -13.63 -13.98
N GLY A 32 -13.38 -13.39 -13.86
CA GLY A 32 -13.97 -12.62 -12.75
C GLY A 32 -14.03 -13.44 -11.47
N SER A 33 -12.88 -13.71 -10.84
CA SER A 33 -12.87 -14.17 -9.46
C SER A 33 -13.22 -12.99 -8.55
N ASN A 34 -14.51 -12.81 -8.28
CA ASN A 34 -14.96 -12.01 -7.13
C ASN A 34 -14.42 -12.70 -5.88
N THR A 35 -13.31 -12.20 -5.32
CA THR A 35 -12.75 -12.72 -4.07
C THR A 35 -12.63 -11.60 -3.05
N HIS A 36 -13.77 -11.07 -2.61
CA HIS A 36 -13.80 -10.37 -1.32
C HIS A 36 -13.80 -11.42 -0.22
N ALA A 37 -12.60 -11.82 0.18
CA ALA A 37 -12.35 -12.41 1.48
C ALA A 37 -11.01 -11.88 1.94
N THR A 38 -11.03 -10.97 2.92
CA THR A 38 -9.84 -10.57 3.67
C THR A 38 -9.77 -11.44 4.93
N THR A 39 -9.06 -12.55 4.83
CA THR A 39 -8.66 -13.34 5.99
C THR A 39 -7.26 -12.92 6.43
N ALA A 40 -7.15 -12.53 7.71
CA ALA A 40 -5.88 -12.22 8.35
C ALA A 40 -5.74 -13.11 9.59
N SER A 41 -4.59 -13.78 9.72
CA SER A 41 -4.35 -14.69 10.84
C SER A 41 -2.93 -14.60 11.36
N ILE A 42 -2.80 -14.73 12.67
CA ILE A 42 -1.53 -14.84 13.38
C ILE A 42 -1.59 -16.11 14.21
N THR A 43 -0.54 -16.92 14.14
CA THR A 43 -0.33 -18.07 15.02
C THR A 43 1.01 -17.91 15.72
N ILE A 44 1.07 -18.25 17.00
CA ILE A 44 2.28 -18.22 17.81
C ILE A 44 2.47 -19.60 18.43
N ASN A 45 3.57 -20.26 18.07
CA ASN A 45 3.91 -21.59 18.57
C ASN A 45 5.17 -21.51 19.44
N GLY A 46 5.08 -22.05 20.66
CA GLY A 46 6.22 -22.19 21.57
C GLY A 46 5.83 -22.04 23.05
N ASN A 47 6.83 -22.16 23.94
CA ASN A 47 6.62 -22.07 25.39
C ASN A 47 7.74 -21.22 26.03
N ILE A 48 7.35 -20.13 26.68
CA ILE A 48 8.26 -19.16 27.30
C ILE A 48 8.47 -19.36 28.81
N ASN A 49 8.03 -20.48 29.37
CA ASN A 49 8.23 -20.75 30.80
C ASN A 49 9.69 -21.13 31.09
N ILE A 50 10.29 -20.44 32.06
CA ILE A 50 11.63 -20.68 32.58
C ILE A 50 11.50 -21.03 34.06
N ASN A 51 12.07 -22.17 34.45
CA ASN A 51 12.20 -22.55 35.85
C ASN A 51 13.69 -22.58 36.18
N HIS A 52 14.09 -21.78 37.17
CA HIS A 52 15.47 -21.67 37.62
C HIS A 52 15.55 -21.92 39.12
N GLN A 53 16.55 -22.72 39.51
CA GLN A 53 16.94 -22.92 40.89
C GLN A 53 18.46 -22.81 40.98
N TRP A 54 18.94 -22.00 41.93
CA TRP A 54 20.37 -21.88 42.20
C TRP A 54 20.91 -23.17 42.82
N GLY A 55 22.02 -23.67 42.27
CA GLY A 55 22.79 -24.77 42.85
C GLY A 55 23.77 -24.29 43.91
N THR A 56 24.67 -25.18 44.34
CA THR A 56 25.74 -24.90 45.32
C THR A 56 27.00 -24.25 44.71
N GLU A 57 27.07 -24.12 43.38
CA GLU A 57 28.22 -23.54 42.68
C GLU A 57 28.13 -22.01 42.60
N GLY A 58 29.27 -21.33 42.76
CA GLY A 58 29.38 -19.85 42.84
C GLY A 58 29.23 -19.11 41.50
N VAL A 59 28.30 -19.51 40.63
CA VAL A 59 28.00 -18.78 39.39
C VAL A 59 27.06 -17.61 39.72
N ASN A 60 27.39 -16.42 39.23
CA ASN A 60 26.65 -15.19 39.58
C ASN A 60 25.42 -14.92 38.68
N PHE A 61 25.27 -15.61 37.56
CA PHE A 61 24.14 -15.44 36.64
C PHE A 61 23.88 -16.71 35.80
N LYS A 62 22.69 -16.80 35.22
CA LYS A 62 22.34 -17.83 34.24
C LYS A 62 21.50 -17.24 33.12
N ASP A 63 21.92 -17.52 31.88
CA ASP A 63 21.17 -17.12 30.69
C ASP A 63 20.26 -18.27 30.22
N TYR A 64 19.08 -17.87 29.74
CA TYR A 64 18.04 -18.71 29.18
C TYR A 64 17.58 -18.12 27.85
N TYR A 65 17.29 -18.99 26.88
CA TYR A 65 16.72 -18.60 25.60
C TYR A 65 15.48 -19.44 25.29
N LYS A 66 14.47 -18.80 24.72
CA LYS A 66 13.22 -19.44 24.26
C LYS A 66 12.89 -18.97 22.86
N HIS A 67 12.64 -19.92 21.97
CA HIS A 67 12.21 -19.63 20.61
C HIS A 67 10.67 -19.71 20.50
N LEU A 68 10.10 -18.76 19.78
CA LEU A 68 8.72 -18.71 19.33
C LEU A 68 8.70 -18.62 17.80
N GLU A 69 7.89 -19.46 17.18
CA GLU A 69 7.57 -19.34 15.77
C GLU A 69 6.28 -18.53 15.64
N VAL A 70 6.37 -17.37 14.98
CA VAL A 70 5.23 -16.51 14.70
C VAL A 70 4.89 -16.60 13.22
N THR A 71 3.74 -17.16 12.89
CA THR A 71 3.23 -17.24 11.52
C THR A 71 2.19 -16.16 11.31
N ALA A 72 2.36 -15.32 10.29
CA ALA A 72 1.37 -14.34 9.89
C ALA A 72 0.97 -14.57 8.43
N LYS A 73 -0.34 -14.65 8.19
CA LYS A 73 -0.91 -14.97 6.87
C LYS A 73 -2.07 -14.05 6.55
N THR A 74 -2.07 -13.56 5.32
CA THR A 74 -3.19 -12.84 4.73
C THR A 74 -3.45 -13.31 3.31
N ASP A 75 -4.70 -13.27 2.86
CA ASP A 75 -5.06 -13.29 1.43
C ASP A 75 -5.31 -11.89 0.88
N SER A 76 -5.25 -10.85 1.73
CA SER A 76 -5.46 -9.47 1.31
C SER A 76 -4.50 -9.09 0.19
N PRO A 77 -4.98 -8.54 -0.94
CA PRO A 77 -4.14 -8.03 -2.02
C PRO A 77 -3.19 -6.94 -1.53
N THR A 78 -3.50 -6.35 -0.38
CA THR A 78 -2.74 -5.29 0.25
C THR A 78 -1.60 -5.75 1.14
N GLY A 79 -1.51 -7.05 1.42
CA GLY A 79 -0.62 -7.62 2.40
C GLY A 79 -1.00 -7.26 3.84
N TYR A 80 0.01 -7.10 4.70
CA TYR A 80 -0.20 -6.80 6.12
C TYR A 80 1.03 -6.15 6.76
N GLN A 81 0.81 -5.52 7.90
CA GLN A 81 1.86 -5.06 8.82
C GLN A 81 1.73 -5.80 10.15
N LEU A 82 2.82 -6.39 10.62
CA LEU A 82 2.86 -7.12 11.89
C LEU A 82 3.70 -6.34 12.90
N TYR A 83 3.12 -6.22 14.09
CA TYR A 83 3.63 -5.46 15.21
C TYR A 83 3.78 -6.35 16.44
N PHE A 84 4.68 -5.93 17.32
CA PHE A 84 4.97 -6.59 18.58
C PHE A 84 5.21 -5.54 19.68
N SER A 85 4.68 -5.81 20.87
CA SER A 85 4.92 -5.00 22.08
C SER A 85 4.69 -5.83 23.35
N SER A 86 5.03 -5.25 24.49
CA SER A 86 4.45 -5.66 25.77
C SER A 86 2.95 -5.35 25.81
N ALA A 87 2.19 -6.10 26.63
CA ALA A 87 0.75 -5.89 26.78
C ALA A 87 0.38 -4.64 27.61
N SER A 88 1.35 -3.86 28.08
CA SER A 88 1.13 -2.65 28.87
C SER A 88 2.27 -1.64 28.67
N GLU A 89 2.22 -0.48 29.33
CA GLU A 89 3.36 0.46 29.34
C GLU A 89 4.53 -0.03 30.19
N GLU A 90 4.25 -0.94 31.12
CA GLU A 90 5.26 -1.67 31.87
C GLU A 90 5.77 -2.83 31.00
N ASN A 91 7.03 -2.73 30.62
CA ASN A 91 7.75 -3.68 29.78
C ASN A 91 8.85 -4.41 30.58
N ALA A 92 8.78 -4.43 31.90
CA ALA A 92 9.54 -5.32 32.77
C ALA A 92 8.74 -6.57 33.16
N LEU A 93 9.42 -7.64 33.58
CA LEU A 93 8.77 -8.76 34.26
C LEU A 93 8.60 -8.42 35.75
N ILE A 94 7.37 -8.56 36.24
CA ILE A 94 7.00 -8.17 37.61
C ILE A 94 6.84 -9.42 38.47
N GLY A 95 7.41 -9.40 39.67
CA GLY A 95 7.19 -10.45 40.67
C GLY A 95 5.73 -10.53 41.11
N THR A 96 5.24 -11.74 41.38
CA THR A 96 3.86 -11.94 41.86
C THR A 96 3.69 -11.67 43.35
N ASN A 97 4.77 -11.65 44.13
CA ASN A 97 4.72 -11.35 45.55
C ASN A 97 4.64 -9.83 45.78
N ALA A 98 3.58 -9.37 46.45
CA ALA A 98 3.37 -7.94 46.72
C ALA A 98 4.49 -7.30 47.57
N ASN A 99 5.25 -8.10 48.33
CA ASN A 99 6.39 -7.62 49.12
C ASN A 99 7.71 -7.59 48.32
N ASN A 100 7.71 -8.08 47.09
CA ASN A 100 8.85 -8.04 46.18
C ASN A 100 8.69 -6.88 45.20
N SER A 101 9.42 -5.79 45.43
CA SER A 101 9.43 -4.65 44.52
C SER A 101 10.43 -4.79 43.37
N GLN A 102 11.20 -5.89 43.33
CA GLN A 102 12.18 -6.11 42.27
C GLN A 102 11.48 -6.48 40.96
N LYS A 103 12.07 -6.04 39.85
CA LYS A 103 11.65 -6.35 38.50
C LYS A 103 12.83 -6.93 37.72
N ILE A 104 12.52 -7.70 36.68
CA ILE A 104 13.49 -8.05 35.65
C ILE A 104 13.24 -7.10 34.50
N GLU A 105 14.10 -6.09 34.40
CA GLU A 105 13.95 -5.01 33.43
C GLU A 105 14.24 -5.52 32.02
N SER A 106 13.53 -4.96 31.04
CA SER A 106 13.95 -5.11 29.65
C SER A 106 15.32 -4.44 29.47
N VAL A 107 16.17 -5.00 28.61
CA VAL A 107 17.36 -4.29 28.13
C VAL A 107 16.95 -2.95 27.52
N THR A 108 17.83 -1.96 27.57
CA THR A 108 17.59 -0.64 26.96
C THR A 108 18.17 -0.58 25.54
N GLY A 109 17.39 -0.09 24.59
CA GLY A 109 17.83 0.10 23.20
C GLY A 109 18.09 -1.22 22.45
N SER A 110 19.22 -1.28 21.75
CA SER A 110 19.57 -2.38 20.83
C SER A 110 20.98 -2.90 21.06
N ASN A 111 21.26 -4.08 20.51
CA ASN A 111 22.58 -4.72 20.53
C ASN A 111 23.09 -5.13 21.93
N ASN A 112 22.19 -5.55 22.82
CA ASN A 112 22.55 -5.91 24.19
C ASN A 112 22.91 -7.38 24.31
N ASN A 113 24.10 -7.68 24.84
CA ASN A 113 24.47 -9.02 25.25
C ASN A 113 24.20 -9.16 26.76
N LEU A 114 23.24 -10.02 27.13
CA LEU A 114 22.83 -10.18 28.53
C LEU A 114 24.00 -10.58 29.44
N SER A 115 24.88 -11.47 28.99
CA SER A 115 26.05 -11.94 29.76
C SER A 115 27.03 -10.84 30.19
N GLN A 116 26.98 -9.65 29.57
CA GLN A 116 27.80 -8.49 29.95
C GLN A 116 27.28 -7.77 31.20
N HIS A 117 26.11 -8.13 31.71
CA HIS A 117 25.48 -7.54 32.89
C HIS A 117 25.24 -8.57 34.01
N PRO A 118 26.26 -9.34 34.44
CA PRO A 118 26.10 -10.52 35.31
C PRO A 118 25.47 -10.25 36.70
N ASN A 119 25.41 -9.00 37.12
CA ASN A 119 24.83 -8.58 38.40
C ASN A 119 23.38 -8.09 38.26
N ASN A 120 22.81 -8.09 37.05
CA ASN A 120 21.47 -7.61 36.76
C ASN A 120 20.67 -8.72 36.10
N SER A 121 19.44 -8.96 36.57
CA SER A 121 18.49 -9.78 35.82
C SER A 121 17.86 -8.92 34.73
N LEU A 122 18.03 -9.33 33.47
CA LEU A 122 17.56 -8.58 32.30
C LEU A 122 16.88 -9.54 31.31
N TYR A 123 16.02 -9.00 30.46
CA TYR A 123 15.45 -9.76 29.35
C TYR A 123 15.28 -8.91 28.09
N GLY A 124 15.14 -9.56 26.95
CA GLY A 124 14.97 -8.87 25.66
C GLY A 124 14.61 -9.84 24.53
N TYR A 125 14.34 -9.28 23.35
CA TYR A 125 13.97 -10.06 22.17
C TYR A 125 15.01 -10.01 21.06
N ASN A 126 15.01 -11.03 20.19
CA ASN A 126 15.86 -11.12 19.01
C ASN A 126 15.04 -11.75 17.86
N LEU A 127 15.20 -11.22 16.63
CA LEU A 127 14.42 -11.67 15.46
C LEU A 127 15.26 -12.49 14.45
N LYS A 128 16.47 -12.88 14.82
CA LYS A 128 17.35 -13.67 13.96
C LYS A 128 16.86 -15.11 13.90
N SER A 129 17.09 -15.77 12.76
CA SER A 129 16.79 -17.18 12.58
C SER A 129 17.57 -18.09 13.52
N THR A 130 18.78 -17.68 13.89
CA THR A 130 19.62 -18.31 14.90
C THR A 130 19.93 -17.27 15.96
N ASP A 131 19.72 -17.61 17.24
CA ASP A 131 20.02 -16.71 18.34
C ASP A 131 21.52 -16.42 18.39
N ASP A 132 21.89 -15.15 18.21
CA ASP A 132 23.26 -14.63 18.29
C ASP A 132 23.58 -14.06 19.68
N ASN A 133 22.66 -14.21 20.64
CA ASN A 133 22.69 -13.66 22.00
C ASN A 133 22.71 -12.12 22.05
N ILE A 134 22.19 -11.47 21.01
CA ILE A 134 22.10 -10.01 20.92
C ILE A 134 20.63 -9.60 20.96
N TYR A 135 20.24 -8.91 22.02
CA TYR A 135 18.84 -8.63 22.32
C TYR A 135 18.51 -7.14 22.26
N HIS A 136 17.25 -6.88 21.96
CA HIS A 136 16.63 -5.57 21.86
C HIS A 136 15.61 -5.37 22.99
N GLU A 137 15.36 -4.10 23.31
CA GLU A 137 14.38 -3.67 24.29
C GLU A 137 12.96 -4.10 23.91
N ILE A 138 12.24 -4.74 24.82
CA ILE A 138 10.83 -5.06 24.64
C ILE A 138 10.05 -3.75 24.48
N PRO A 139 9.37 -3.53 23.34
CA PRO A 139 8.64 -2.28 23.10
C PRO A 139 7.47 -2.12 24.07
N LYS A 140 7.16 -0.89 24.44
CA LYS A 140 5.98 -0.54 25.23
C LYS A 140 4.71 -0.60 24.39
N LEU A 141 3.56 -0.80 25.02
CA LEU A 141 2.26 -0.83 24.33
C LEU A 141 2.00 0.45 23.51
N SER A 142 2.37 1.62 24.01
CA SER A 142 2.23 2.91 23.33
C SER A 142 3.10 3.06 22.09
N HIS A 143 4.17 2.26 21.97
CA HIS A 143 5.15 2.34 20.88
C HIS A 143 5.49 0.94 20.37
N PRO A 144 4.52 0.24 19.74
CA PRO A 144 4.75 -1.11 19.26
C PRO A 144 5.77 -1.12 18.12
N TYR A 145 6.63 -2.13 18.12
CA TYR A 145 7.67 -2.29 17.10
C TYR A 145 7.12 -3.06 15.90
N LYS A 146 7.34 -2.51 14.70
CA LYS A 146 6.96 -3.13 13.44
C LYS A 146 8.00 -4.20 13.08
N ILE A 147 7.61 -5.48 13.15
CA ILE A 147 8.51 -6.62 12.92
C ILE A 147 8.47 -7.13 11.48
N LYS A 148 7.37 -6.90 10.75
CA LYS A 148 7.25 -7.32 9.35
C LYS A 148 6.29 -6.42 8.58
N VAL A 149 6.61 -6.19 7.30
CA VAL A 149 5.72 -5.65 6.28
C VAL A 149 5.69 -6.64 5.13
N ARG A 150 4.49 -6.92 4.64
CA ARG A 150 4.25 -7.59 3.36
C ARG A 150 3.27 -6.72 2.57
N GLU A 151 3.55 -6.49 1.30
CA GLU A 151 2.76 -5.58 0.45
C GLU A 151 1.75 -6.32 -0.45
N ASN A 152 1.74 -7.66 -0.37
CA ASN A 152 0.96 -8.56 -1.23
C ASN A 152 0.39 -9.72 -0.39
N PRO A 153 -0.51 -10.57 -0.93
CA PRO A 153 -0.97 -11.77 -0.25
C PRO A 153 0.14 -12.75 0.16
N GLY A 154 -0.15 -13.55 1.18
CA GLY A 154 0.55 -14.77 1.53
C GLY A 154 0.99 -14.84 3.00
N GLU A 155 2.02 -15.65 3.26
CA GLU A 155 2.40 -16.12 4.59
C GLU A 155 3.88 -15.89 4.88
N ASP A 156 4.21 -15.38 6.08
CA ASP A 156 5.58 -15.32 6.60
C ASP A 156 5.71 -16.11 7.91
N HIS A 157 6.88 -16.71 8.09
CA HIS A 157 7.36 -17.27 9.36
C HIS A 157 8.40 -16.33 9.95
N ILE A 158 8.09 -15.74 11.09
CA ILE A 158 8.96 -14.82 11.82
C ILE A 158 9.57 -15.58 12.99
N ASN A 159 10.90 -15.60 13.02
CA ASN A 159 11.66 -16.11 14.16
C ASN A 159 11.61 -15.07 15.28
N PHE A 160 11.22 -15.49 16.48
CA PHE A 160 11.20 -14.65 17.66
C PHE A 160 11.88 -15.37 18.82
N ASN A 161 13.03 -14.86 19.25
CA ASN A 161 13.78 -15.39 20.38
C ASN A 161 13.61 -14.45 21.57
N LEU A 162 13.35 -15.03 22.75
CA LEU A 162 13.33 -14.34 24.03
C LEU A 162 14.55 -14.77 24.85
N GLY A 163 15.42 -13.82 25.18
CA GLY A 163 16.56 -14.02 26.06
C GLY A 163 16.23 -13.52 27.46
N VAL A 164 16.60 -14.28 28.49
CA VAL A 164 16.46 -13.91 29.90
C VAL A 164 17.74 -14.26 30.64
N GLN A 165 18.32 -13.28 31.32
CA GLN A 165 19.38 -13.49 32.30
C GLN A 165 18.81 -13.37 33.70
N ILE A 166 19.15 -14.33 34.54
CA ILE A 166 18.80 -14.36 35.94
C ILE A 166 20.09 -14.21 36.74
N SER A 167 20.25 -13.10 37.44
CA SER A 167 21.36 -12.89 38.38
C SER A 167 21.08 -13.59 39.71
N LYS A 168 22.13 -14.02 40.40
CA LYS A 168 22.03 -14.67 41.72
C LYS A 168 21.39 -13.81 42.80
N ASP A 169 21.43 -12.49 42.62
CA ASP A 169 20.93 -11.52 43.58
C ASP A 169 19.45 -11.17 43.32
N VAL A 170 18.80 -11.81 42.33
CA VAL A 170 17.35 -11.71 42.14
C VAL A 170 16.60 -12.37 43.30
N LEU A 171 15.59 -11.69 43.82
CA LEU A 171 14.72 -12.24 44.85
C LEU A 171 13.90 -13.40 44.27
N SER A 172 13.70 -14.44 45.07
CA SER A 172 12.91 -15.60 44.65
C SER A 172 11.43 -15.23 44.53
N ASP A 173 10.90 -15.32 43.32
CA ASP A 173 9.49 -15.05 42.98
C ASP A 173 9.15 -15.63 41.60
N ASN A 174 7.86 -15.62 41.25
CA ASN A 174 7.40 -15.81 39.89
C ASN A 174 7.32 -14.47 39.18
N TYR A 175 8.26 -14.20 38.29
CA TYR A 175 8.25 -13.00 37.46
C TYR A 175 7.38 -13.23 36.22
N ARG A 176 6.45 -12.31 35.94
CA ARG A 176 5.49 -12.43 34.83
C ARG A 176 5.47 -11.17 33.97
N GLY A 177 5.27 -11.38 32.68
CA GLY A 177 5.03 -10.35 31.68
C GLY A 177 4.12 -10.91 30.58
N SER A 178 3.62 -10.05 29.70
CA SER A 178 2.78 -10.46 28.58
C SER A 178 3.20 -9.73 27.32
N LEU A 179 3.20 -10.47 26.21
CA LEU A 179 3.61 -10.02 24.89
C LEU A 179 2.39 -10.01 23.98
N THR A 180 2.23 -8.94 23.20
CA THR A 180 1.13 -8.75 22.26
C THR A 180 1.68 -8.69 20.85
N PHE A 181 1.12 -9.52 19.97
CA PHE A 181 1.32 -9.44 18.53
C PHE A 181 0.05 -8.91 17.88
N SER A 182 0.20 -7.95 16.98
CA SER A 182 -0.93 -7.33 16.29
C SER A 182 -0.66 -7.26 14.81
N MET A 183 -1.64 -7.69 14.01
CA MET A 183 -1.57 -7.66 12.56
C MET A 183 -2.62 -6.72 12.03
N LEU A 184 -2.19 -5.83 11.13
CA LEU A 184 -3.05 -4.95 10.38
C LEU A 184 -3.00 -5.40 8.91
N ALA A 185 -4.04 -6.08 8.47
CA ALA A 185 -4.33 -6.27 7.05
C ALA A 185 -5.43 -5.30 6.68
N GLU A 186 -5.21 -4.49 5.64
CA GLU A 186 -6.30 -3.70 5.08
C GLU A 186 -7.17 -4.63 4.23
N ASP A 187 -8.46 -4.34 4.17
CA ASP A 187 -9.34 -5.00 3.21
C ASP A 187 -8.87 -4.70 1.79
N ASP A 188 -9.29 -5.50 0.81
CA ASP A 188 -9.22 -5.01 -0.56
C ASP A 188 -10.00 -3.69 -0.62
N GLY A 189 -9.47 -2.69 -1.32
CA GLY A 189 -10.13 -1.37 -1.35
C GLY A 189 -11.45 -1.38 -2.12
N GLY A 190 -11.97 -2.55 -2.50
CA GLY A 190 -13.17 -2.68 -3.30
C GLY A 190 -13.08 -1.97 -4.65
N ILE A 191 -14.25 -1.65 -5.17
CA ILE A 191 -14.44 -0.98 -6.44
C ILE A 191 -14.59 0.53 -6.23
N ALA A 192 -13.76 1.31 -6.89
CA ALA A 192 -13.95 2.75 -7.01
C ALA A 192 -14.55 3.13 -8.36
N LYS A 193 -15.56 3.99 -8.35
CA LYS A 193 -16.20 4.51 -9.55
C LYS A 193 -15.83 5.99 -9.69
N LEU A 194 -15.29 6.36 -10.85
CA LEU A 194 -14.91 7.74 -11.10
C LEU A 194 -16.12 8.62 -11.45
N VAL A 195 -16.04 9.89 -11.07
CA VAL A 195 -16.99 10.92 -11.56
C VAL A 195 -16.77 11.19 -13.05
N SER A 196 -17.76 11.79 -13.73
CA SER A 196 -17.71 12.15 -15.17
C SER A 196 -16.43 12.91 -15.57
N GLY A 197 -16.00 12.78 -16.82
CA GLY A 197 -14.81 13.46 -17.37
C GLY A 197 -14.78 14.97 -17.07
N LEU A 198 -15.89 15.68 -17.24
CA LEU A 198 -16.02 17.11 -16.93
C LEU A 198 -15.69 17.44 -15.47
N LYS A 199 -16.13 16.61 -14.52
CA LYS A 199 -15.87 16.81 -13.08
C LYS A 199 -14.40 16.54 -12.74
N ILE A 200 -13.78 15.57 -13.41
CA ILE A 200 -12.34 15.33 -13.28
C ILE A 200 -11.55 16.52 -13.86
N ASN A 201 -11.98 17.09 -14.99
CA ASN A 201 -11.37 18.30 -15.55
C ASN A 201 -11.45 19.49 -14.58
N GLN A 202 -12.61 19.70 -13.94
CA GLN A 202 -12.76 20.71 -12.88
C GLN A 202 -11.86 20.45 -11.68
N ALA A 203 -11.67 19.19 -11.29
CA ALA A 203 -10.74 18.81 -10.23
C ALA A 203 -9.29 19.13 -10.60
N ILE A 204 -8.86 18.85 -11.84
CA ILE A 204 -7.55 19.24 -12.40
C ILE A 204 -7.37 20.76 -12.30
N ARG A 205 -8.36 21.54 -12.79
CA ARG A 205 -8.29 23.01 -12.76
C ARG A 205 -8.21 23.56 -11.33
N LYS A 206 -8.91 22.91 -10.40
CA LYS A 206 -8.89 23.29 -8.98
C LYS A 206 -7.53 23.04 -8.33
N VAL A 207 -6.91 21.88 -8.54
CA VAL A 207 -5.55 21.61 -7.97
C VAL A 207 -4.47 22.46 -8.64
N LEU A 208 -4.68 22.90 -9.88
CA LEU A 208 -3.86 23.91 -10.55
C LEU A 208 -4.10 25.33 -10.03
N ASN A 209 -5.02 25.55 -9.07
CA ASN A 209 -5.36 26.87 -8.53
C ASN A 209 -5.87 27.87 -9.59
N ILE A 210 -6.65 27.39 -10.57
CA ILE A 210 -7.31 28.24 -11.57
C ILE A 210 -8.58 28.79 -10.94
N GLN A 211 -8.57 30.09 -10.62
CA GLN A 211 -9.66 30.79 -9.93
C GLN A 211 -10.59 31.57 -10.87
N ASP A 212 -10.15 31.87 -12.10
CA ASP A 212 -10.98 32.57 -13.07
C ASP A 212 -12.10 31.64 -13.58
N GLU A 213 -13.35 31.99 -13.26
CA GLU A 213 -14.56 31.23 -13.62
C GLU A 213 -14.65 30.95 -15.12
N ALA A 214 -14.15 31.87 -15.96
CA ALA A 214 -14.18 31.72 -17.40
C ALA A 214 -13.40 30.49 -17.86
N TYR A 215 -12.28 30.18 -17.21
CA TYR A 215 -11.48 28.99 -17.49
C TYR A 215 -11.88 27.81 -16.60
N TYR A 216 -12.32 28.05 -15.37
CA TYR A 216 -12.64 26.97 -14.43
C TYR A 216 -13.85 26.13 -14.87
N THR A 217 -14.89 26.78 -15.38
CA THR A 217 -16.18 26.13 -15.70
C THR A 217 -16.32 25.66 -17.16
N ASP A 218 -15.53 26.23 -18.08
CA ASP A 218 -15.59 25.94 -19.50
C ASP A 218 -14.37 25.11 -19.94
N PRO A 219 -14.51 23.78 -20.11
CA PRO A 219 -13.40 22.91 -20.49
C PRO A 219 -12.91 23.16 -21.93
N THR A 220 -13.68 23.88 -22.75
CA THR A 220 -13.28 24.21 -24.12
C THR A 220 -12.26 25.34 -24.17
N LYS A 221 -12.19 26.16 -23.10
CA LYS A 221 -11.19 27.21 -22.97
C LYS A 221 -9.87 26.64 -22.47
N GLN A 222 -8.85 26.97 -23.25
CA GLN A 222 -7.47 26.62 -22.95
C GLN A 222 -6.99 27.42 -21.73
N ILE A 223 -6.40 26.73 -20.77
CA ILE A 223 -5.76 27.31 -19.58
C ILE A 223 -4.65 28.28 -20.04
N PRO A 224 -4.48 29.46 -19.40
CA PRO A 224 -3.42 30.39 -19.74
C PRO A 224 -2.04 29.73 -19.79
N GLU A 225 -1.19 30.20 -20.69
CA GLU A 225 0.19 29.74 -20.83
C GLU A 225 1.06 30.36 -19.74
N ASP A 226 1.06 29.73 -18.57
CA ASP A 226 1.87 30.09 -17.40
C ASP A 226 2.44 28.79 -16.80
N TYR A 227 3.74 28.80 -16.48
CA TYR A 227 4.45 27.71 -15.80
C TYR A 227 3.77 27.23 -14.51
N ASN A 228 2.99 28.11 -13.86
CA ASN A 228 2.17 27.76 -12.71
C ASN A 228 1.08 26.72 -13.01
N TYR A 229 0.73 26.48 -14.28
CA TYR A 229 -0.40 25.64 -14.69
C TYR A 229 -0.01 24.50 -15.63
N VAL A 230 1.22 24.01 -15.52
CA VAL A 230 1.78 23.00 -16.43
C VAL A 230 1.76 21.59 -15.79
N PRO A 231 0.63 20.84 -15.89
CA PRO A 231 0.58 19.47 -15.39
C PRO A 231 1.30 18.50 -16.33
N SER A 232 1.90 17.47 -15.75
CA SER A 232 2.33 16.28 -16.49
C SER A 232 1.14 15.33 -16.64
N LEU A 233 0.76 14.98 -17.87
CA LEU A 233 -0.21 13.91 -18.14
C LEU A 233 0.46 12.53 -18.28
N GLU A 234 1.70 12.38 -17.79
CA GLU A 234 2.18 11.08 -17.30
C GLU A 234 1.60 10.86 -15.90
N ILE A 235 0.43 10.22 -15.85
CA ILE A 235 -0.39 10.13 -14.65
C ILE A 235 0.07 8.92 -13.83
N ALA A 236 0.58 9.16 -12.63
CA ALA A 236 0.90 8.08 -11.71
C ALA A 236 -0.37 7.55 -11.05
N ILE A 237 -0.65 6.26 -11.21
CA ILE A 237 -1.67 5.50 -10.47
C ILE A 237 -0.96 4.74 -9.36
N ALA A 238 -1.25 5.10 -8.12
CA ALA A 238 -0.58 4.56 -6.95
C ALA A 238 -1.60 4.08 -5.91
N ARG A 239 -1.11 3.37 -4.90
CA ARG A 239 -1.94 3.02 -3.75
C ARG A 239 -1.86 4.10 -2.68
N GLN A 240 -0.66 4.64 -2.49
CA GLN A 240 -0.40 5.73 -1.56
C GLN A 240 -0.16 7.05 -2.31
N LYS A 241 -0.11 8.16 -1.57
CA LYS A 241 0.29 9.46 -2.14
C LYS A 241 1.64 9.34 -2.85
N CYS A 242 1.72 9.84 -4.08
CA CYS A 242 2.95 9.74 -4.88
C CYS A 242 4.12 10.58 -4.36
N SER A 243 3.87 11.55 -3.46
CA SER A 243 4.88 12.47 -2.93
C SER A 243 4.43 13.07 -1.60
N PRO A 244 5.36 13.35 -0.65
CA PRO A 244 5.05 14.11 0.56
C PRO A 244 4.68 15.58 0.28
N LEU A 245 4.94 16.09 -0.93
CA LEU A 245 4.56 17.44 -1.34
C LEU A 245 3.06 17.60 -1.64
N ILE A 246 2.30 16.51 -1.65
CA ILE A 246 0.85 16.52 -1.85
C ILE A 246 0.14 16.95 -0.55
N THR A 247 -0.29 18.20 -0.51
CA THR A 247 -1.03 18.80 0.60
C THR A 247 -2.55 18.65 0.43
N PRO A 248 -3.35 18.84 1.51
CA PRO A 248 -4.81 18.83 1.41
C PRO A 248 -5.37 19.82 0.39
N GLU A 249 -4.76 21.01 0.24
CA GLU A 249 -5.21 22.06 -0.69
C GLU A 249 -5.02 21.64 -2.16
N LEU A 250 -4.00 20.83 -2.43
CA LEU A 250 -3.69 20.28 -3.75
C LEU A 250 -4.38 18.92 -4.01
N THR A 251 -5.33 18.51 -3.18
CA THR A 251 -6.01 17.22 -3.28
C THR A 251 -7.48 17.41 -3.63
N GLN A 252 -7.97 16.68 -4.64
CA GLN A 252 -9.40 16.58 -4.95
C GLN A 252 -9.85 15.12 -4.95
N VAL A 253 -11.10 14.89 -4.55
CA VAL A 253 -11.75 13.58 -4.67
C VAL A 253 -12.41 13.48 -6.04
N ILE A 254 -12.11 12.40 -6.77
CA ILE A 254 -12.63 12.11 -8.11
C ILE A 254 -13.42 10.81 -8.20
N SER A 255 -13.71 10.17 -7.07
CA SER A 255 -14.65 9.04 -6.99
C SER A 255 -16.08 9.52 -6.69
N THR A 256 -17.06 8.71 -7.03
CA THR A 256 -18.46 8.93 -6.66
C THR A 256 -18.71 8.62 -5.17
N PRO A 257 -19.77 9.16 -4.55
CA PRO A 257 -20.11 8.86 -3.15
C PRO A 257 -20.47 7.39 -2.87
N ASP A 258 -20.88 6.62 -3.88
CA ASP A 258 -21.22 5.19 -3.79
C ASP A 258 -20.02 4.26 -4.07
N SER A 259 -18.81 4.81 -4.20
CA SER A 259 -17.59 4.02 -4.34
C SER A 259 -17.19 3.37 -3.01
N GLU A 260 -16.69 2.14 -3.06
CA GLU A 260 -16.21 1.41 -1.89
C GLU A 260 -14.86 1.95 -1.40
N ALA A 261 -14.07 2.53 -2.31
CA ALA A 261 -12.89 3.33 -1.99
C ALA A 261 -12.93 4.72 -2.63
N THR A 262 -12.31 5.66 -1.92
CA THR A 262 -12.11 7.01 -2.42
C THR A 262 -10.94 7.06 -3.40
N VAL A 263 -11.10 7.79 -4.50
CA VAL A 263 -10.01 8.09 -5.43
C VAL A 263 -9.66 9.55 -5.32
N TYR A 264 -8.38 9.82 -5.08
CA TYR A 264 -7.84 11.15 -4.95
C TYR A 264 -7.01 11.52 -6.17
N LEU A 265 -7.03 12.79 -6.53
CA LEU A 265 -6.25 13.40 -7.61
C LEU A 265 -5.45 14.57 -7.03
N SER A 266 -4.19 14.69 -7.43
CA SER A 266 -3.36 15.85 -7.13
C SER A 266 -2.42 16.18 -8.29
N ILE A 267 -2.14 17.47 -8.45
CA ILE A 267 -1.04 18.00 -9.24
C ILE A 267 -0.19 18.83 -8.29
N TYR A 268 1.08 18.46 -8.13
CA TYR A 268 1.94 19.02 -7.08
C TYR A 268 3.25 19.59 -7.63
N PRO A 269 3.96 20.47 -6.89
CA PRO A 269 5.27 20.98 -7.31
C PRO A 269 6.24 19.81 -7.47
N GLY A 270 6.73 19.58 -8.69
CA GLY A 270 7.73 18.56 -8.97
C GLY A 270 9.14 18.95 -8.48
N SER A 271 10.12 18.09 -8.75
CA SER A 271 11.54 18.41 -8.55
C SER A 271 12.11 19.36 -9.60
N TYR A 272 11.37 19.59 -10.69
CA TYR A 272 11.67 20.57 -11.73
C TYR A 272 10.62 21.68 -11.63
N GLU A 273 11.06 22.93 -11.46
CA GLU A 273 10.21 24.06 -11.04
C GLU A 273 8.97 24.26 -11.94
N ASP A 274 9.08 23.89 -13.21
CA ASP A 274 8.06 24.12 -14.24
C ASP A 274 7.14 22.92 -14.50
N TRP A 275 7.48 21.71 -14.06
CA TRP A 275 6.75 20.48 -14.42
C TRP A 275 6.05 19.90 -13.21
N LYS A 276 4.70 19.92 -13.21
CA LYS A 276 3.92 19.47 -12.05
C LYS A 276 3.40 18.04 -12.25
N PRO A 277 3.92 17.03 -11.53
CA PRO A 277 3.48 15.65 -11.71
C PRO A 277 2.01 15.47 -11.32
N THR A 278 1.29 14.62 -12.07
CA THR A 278 -0.09 14.23 -11.73
C THR A 278 -0.09 12.89 -11.01
N CYS A 279 -0.77 12.83 -9.88
CA CYS A 279 -0.93 11.63 -9.07
C CYS A 279 -2.42 11.33 -8.87
N ILE A 280 -2.80 10.09 -9.12
CA ILE A 280 -4.04 9.50 -8.67
C ILE A 280 -3.69 8.38 -7.70
N TRP A 281 -4.29 8.38 -6.51
CA TRP A 281 -4.09 7.29 -5.56
C TRP A 281 -5.39 6.82 -4.93
N THR A 282 -5.44 5.53 -4.64
CA THR A 282 -6.60 4.87 -4.03
C THR A 282 -6.24 3.50 -3.48
N SER A 283 -6.94 3.07 -2.42
CA SER A 283 -6.91 1.69 -1.96
C SER A 283 -7.61 0.72 -2.92
N ALA A 284 -8.51 1.21 -3.79
CA ALA A 284 -9.34 0.40 -4.68
C ALA A 284 -8.57 -0.64 -5.49
N THR A 285 -9.10 -1.86 -5.58
CA THR A 285 -8.55 -2.91 -6.45
C THR A 285 -8.98 -2.75 -7.90
N GLU A 286 -10.08 -2.03 -8.12
CA GLU A 286 -10.61 -1.69 -9.44
C GLU A 286 -11.04 -0.22 -9.48
N ILE A 287 -10.73 0.47 -10.59
CA ILE A 287 -11.09 1.86 -10.85
C ILE A 287 -11.94 1.86 -12.12
N VAL A 288 -13.25 1.99 -11.95
CA VAL A 288 -14.23 2.01 -13.03
C VAL A 288 -14.39 3.43 -13.55
N PHE A 289 -14.04 3.64 -14.82
CA PHE A 289 -14.22 4.90 -15.53
C PHE A 289 -15.70 5.12 -15.88
N PRO A 290 -16.24 6.35 -15.81
CA PRO A 290 -17.64 6.64 -16.12
C PRO A 290 -17.99 6.39 -17.59
N GLU A 291 -19.29 6.30 -17.90
CA GLU A 291 -19.73 6.20 -19.30
C GLU A 291 -19.28 7.38 -20.18
N ASP A 292 -19.10 8.56 -19.57
CA ASP A 292 -18.73 9.80 -20.24
C ASP A 292 -17.39 10.36 -19.76
N LEU A 293 -16.37 10.22 -20.61
CA LEU A 293 -15.03 10.80 -20.47
C LEU A 293 -14.83 12.05 -21.32
N SER A 294 -15.90 12.60 -21.90
CA SER A 294 -15.78 13.81 -22.69
C SER A 294 -15.13 14.94 -21.89
N TYR A 295 -14.28 15.69 -22.58
CA TYR A 295 -13.57 16.86 -22.05
C TYR A 295 -12.63 16.62 -20.85
N LEU A 296 -12.33 15.37 -20.46
CA LEU A 296 -11.56 15.09 -19.24
C LEU A 296 -10.21 15.82 -19.20
N PHE A 297 -9.45 15.82 -20.30
CA PHE A 297 -8.18 16.53 -20.41
C PHE A 297 -8.25 17.78 -21.30
N ALA A 298 -9.46 18.24 -21.65
CA ALA A 298 -9.65 19.37 -22.55
C ALA A 298 -9.15 20.69 -21.96
N GLY A 299 -8.60 21.52 -22.83
CA GLY A 299 -8.09 22.85 -22.51
C GLY A 299 -6.83 22.87 -21.64
N ILE A 300 -6.21 21.73 -21.36
CA ILE A 300 -4.95 21.67 -20.62
C ILE A 300 -3.82 22.22 -21.50
N ASN A 301 -2.99 23.11 -20.96
CA ASN A 301 -1.92 23.77 -21.68
C ASN A 301 -0.55 23.37 -21.15
N GLY A 302 0.48 23.45 -22.01
CA GLY A 302 1.87 23.19 -21.65
C GLY A 302 2.17 21.78 -21.15
N THR A 303 1.33 20.78 -21.40
CA THR A 303 1.46 19.43 -20.80
C THR A 303 2.51 18.54 -21.50
N THR A 304 2.69 17.31 -21.01
CA THR A 304 3.44 16.25 -21.69
C THR A 304 2.94 15.99 -23.11
N TYR A 305 3.88 15.60 -23.97
CA TYR A 305 3.61 15.30 -25.38
C TYR A 305 3.03 13.90 -25.59
N GLU A 306 3.37 12.93 -24.72
CA GLU A 306 2.85 11.56 -24.69
C GLU A 306 2.14 11.32 -23.33
N PRO A 307 0.84 11.63 -23.21
CA PRO A 307 0.08 11.26 -22.02
C PRO A 307 0.02 9.74 -21.89
N LYS A 308 0.17 9.23 -20.66
CA LYS A 308 0.12 7.79 -20.36
C LYS A 308 -0.14 7.55 -18.87
N PHE A 309 -0.58 6.35 -18.53
CA PHE A 309 -0.59 5.90 -17.15
C PHE A 309 0.76 5.28 -16.76
N THR A 310 1.21 5.56 -15.55
CA THR A 310 2.35 4.90 -14.93
C THR A 310 1.88 4.30 -13.61
N PHE A 311 2.33 3.10 -13.28
CA PHE A 311 1.81 2.38 -12.12
C PHE A 311 2.85 2.23 -11.01
N LYS A 312 2.43 2.37 -9.76
CA LYS A 312 3.23 2.22 -8.55
C LYS A 312 2.49 1.37 -7.53
N ASP A 313 3.18 0.91 -6.48
CA ASP A 313 2.58 0.22 -5.32
C ASP A 313 1.69 -0.98 -5.72
N ASN A 314 2.20 -1.81 -6.64
CA ASN A 314 1.49 -2.96 -7.21
C ASN A 314 0.19 -2.64 -7.96
N LYS A 315 -0.06 -1.37 -8.30
CA LYS A 315 -1.09 -1.03 -9.28
C LYS A 315 -0.69 -1.53 -10.66
N THR A 316 -1.67 -1.86 -11.49
CA THR A 316 -1.45 -2.33 -12.87
C THR A 316 -2.57 -1.84 -13.79
N LEU A 317 -2.35 -1.92 -15.10
CA LEU A 317 -3.37 -1.57 -16.10
C LEU A 317 -4.69 -2.33 -15.90
N ASN A 318 -4.64 -3.60 -15.51
CA ASN A 318 -5.81 -4.45 -15.34
C ASN A 318 -6.80 -3.95 -14.27
N MET A 319 -6.39 -2.98 -13.44
CA MET A 319 -7.24 -2.35 -12.43
C MET A 319 -8.07 -1.19 -13.00
N LEU A 320 -7.75 -0.71 -14.20
CA LEU A 320 -8.47 0.37 -14.86
C LEU A 320 -9.58 -0.24 -15.73
N ASP A 321 -10.83 -0.13 -15.29
CA ASP A 321 -11.97 -0.63 -16.03
C ASP A 321 -12.59 0.47 -16.89
N PHE A 322 -12.45 0.32 -18.21
CA PHE A 322 -13.04 1.19 -19.22
C PHE A 322 -14.30 0.57 -19.87
N SER A 323 -14.78 -0.57 -19.39
CA SER A 323 -15.83 -1.40 -20.03
C SER A 323 -17.14 -0.64 -20.30
N GLN A 324 -17.50 0.31 -19.42
CA GLN A 324 -18.72 1.10 -19.56
C GLN A 324 -18.55 2.42 -20.33
N VAL A 325 -17.33 2.79 -20.72
CA VAL A 325 -17.06 4.05 -21.44
C VAL A 325 -17.73 4.03 -22.81
N LYS A 326 -18.59 5.01 -23.06
CA LYS A 326 -19.33 5.19 -24.32
C LYS A 326 -18.97 6.48 -25.04
N ASN A 327 -18.54 7.50 -24.30
CA ASN A 327 -18.24 8.82 -24.85
C ASN A 327 -16.82 9.25 -24.49
N ILE A 328 -15.98 9.43 -25.52
CA ILE A 328 -14.63 9.99 -25.42
C ILE A 328 -14.48 11.26 -26.28
N SER A 329 -15.59 11.84 -26.72
CA SER A 329 -15.58 13.04 -27.55
C SER A 329 -14.86 14.17 -26.83
N HIS A 330 -14.02 14.90 -27.56
CA HIS A 330 -13.29 16.04 -27.01
C HIS A 330 -12.37 15.72 -25.81
N LEU A 331 -11.99 14.46 -25.58
CA LEU A 331 -11.14 14.04 -24.46
C LEU A 331 -9.90 14.92 -24.26
N PHE A 332 -9.24 15.30 -25.36
CA PHE A 332 -8.08 16.20 -25.41
C PHE A 332 -8.34 17.47 -26.26
N HIS A 333 -9.59 17.94 -26.31
CA HIS A 333 -9.94 19.10 -27.13
C HIS A 333 -9.22 20.37 -26.63
N ASN A 334 -8.59 21.12 -27.55
CA ASN A 334 -7.78 22.29 -27.24
C ASN A 334 -6.66 22.05 -26.22
N THR A 335 -6.25 20.80 -26.01
CA THR A 335 -5.09 20.44 -25.20
C THR A 335 -3.82 20.69 -25.98
N ARG A 336 -2.82 21.34 -25.36
CA ARG A 336 -1.55 21.63 -26.01
C ARG A 336 -0.37 21.10 -25.19
N PRO A 337 0.58 20.38 -25.81
CA PRO A 337 1.80 20.00 -25.15
C PRO A 337 2.76 21.19 -25.04
N TRP A 338 3.76 21.08 -24.17
CA TRP A 338 4.84 22.05 -24.05
C TRP A 338 5.64 22.17 -25.35
N MET A 339 5.88 23.42 -25.79
CA MET A 339 6.45 23.73 -27.10
C MET A 339 8.00 23.60 -27.12
N GLY A 340 8.47 22.37 -27.06
CA GLY A 340 9.79 21.99 -27.58
C GLY A 340 9.73 21.73 -29.09
N HIS A 341 9.81 22.80 -29.87
CA HIS A 341 9.99 22.96 -31.33
C HIS A 341 9.22 22.16 -32.40
N ASP A 342 8.62 20.98 -32.20
CA ASP A 342 7.91 20.30 -33.32
C ASP A 342 6.90 19.20 -32.89
N ARG A 343 6.62 19.06 -31.59
CA ARG A 343 5.86 17.90 -31.08
C ARG A 343 4.36 18.18 -31.02
N ARG A 344 3.58 17.35 -31.73
CA ARG A 344 2.13 17.23 -31.55
C ARG A 344 1.84 16.35 -30.34
N LEU A 345 0.66 16.54 -29.73
CA LEU A 345 0.18 15.63 -28.68
C LEU A 345 -0.04 14.24 -29.30
N ASP A 346 0.68 13.24 -28.82
CA ASP A 346 0.57 11.85 -29.26
C ASP A 346 -0.17 11.02 -28.20
N VAL A 347 -1.41 10.68 -28.52
CA VAL A 347 -2.30 9.91 -27.62
C VAL A 347 -2.35 8.43 -27.97
N SER A 348 -1.51 7.97 -28.90
CA SER A 348 -1.55 6.58 -29.40
C SER A 348 -1.27 5.54 -28.31
N THR A 349 -0.51 5.89 -27.29
CA THR A 349 -0.13 4.99 -26.19
C THR A 349 -1.03 5.09 -24.95
N PHE A 350 -1.97 6.04 -24.95
CA PHE A 350 -2.74 6.39 -23.74
C PHE A 350 -3.60 5.25 -23.20
N PHE A 351 -4.18 4.43 -24.09
CA PHE A 351 -5.00 3.26 -23.73
C PHE A 351 -4.27 1.92 -23.88
N HIS A 352 -2.98 1.94 -24.23
CA HIS A 352 -2.17 0.75 -24.48
C HIS A 352 -1.04 0.54 -23.47
N THR A 353 -1.08 1.26 -22.32
CA THR A 353 0.04 1.35 -21.37
C THR A 353 0.12 0.25 -20.34
#